data_AF-A0A450VUI0-F1
#
_entry.id   AF-A0A450VUI0-F1
#
_cell.length_a   1.000
_cell.length_b   1.000
_cell.length_c   1.000
_cell.angle_alpha   90.00
_cell.angle_beta   90.00
_cell.angle_gamma   90.00
#
_symmetry.space_group_name_H-M   'P 1'
#
loop_
_entity.id
_entity.type
_entity.pdbx_description
1 polymer ?
#
loop_
_entity_poly.entity_id
_entity_poly.type
_entity_poly.pdbx_seq_one_letter_code
_entity_poly.pdbx_strand_id
1 'polypeptide(L)' 'MKTVTLRVDDSIDEQFFWLLGHFSQSEVKVLEQSEYMSDDEYLRSIEGMVQSIRDARNEPVEQCVALDRLEW' A
#
# COMPACT_ATOMS: atom_id res chain seq x y z
N MET A 1 -14.54 -11.69 -16.34
CA MET A 1 -13.73 -12.18 -15.21
C MET A 1 -14.14 -11.42 -13.95
N LYS A 2 -14.08 -12.08 -12.79
CA LYS A 2 -14.19 -11.43 -11.48
C LYS A 2 -12.84 -11.60 -10.78
N THR A 3 -12.35 -10.53 -10.16
CA THR A 3 -11.09 -10.56 -9.40
C THR A 3 -11.42 -10.77 -7.93
N VAL A 4 -10.68 -11.65 -7.26
CA VAL A 4 -10.77 -11.91 -5.82
C VAL A 4 -9.38 -11.71 -5.23
N THR A 5 -9.29 -10.93 -4.15
CA THR A 5 -8.06 -10.72 -3.38
C THR A 5 -8.06 -11.67 -2.18
N LEU A 6 -6.96 -12.42 -2.00
CA LEU A 6 -6.76 -13.33 -0.88
C LEU A 6 -5.58 -12.83 -0.05
N ARG A 7 -5.76 -12.71 1.26
CA ARG A 7 -4.65 -12.54 2.20
C ARG A 7 -4.22 -13.93 2.68
N VAL A 8 -2.92 -14.20 2.59
CA VAL A 8 -2.30 -15.45 3.01
C VAL A 8 -1.31 -15.11 4.11
N ASP A 9 -1.16 -16.00 5.09
CA ASP A 9 -0.15 -15.88 6.12
C ASP A 9 1.19 -16.40 5.59
N ASP A 10 2.29 -15.69 5.87
CA ASP A 10 3.61 -16.04 5.35
C ASP A 10 4.08 -17.44 5.79
N SER A 11 3.54 -17.97 6.91
CA SER A 11 3.85 -19.33 7.37
C SER A 11 3.36 -20.45 6.45
N ILE A 12 2.48 -20.13 5.49
CA ILE A 12 1.92 -21.09 4.54
C ILE A 12 2.24 -20.76 3.07
N ASP A 13 3.21 -19.87 2.80
CA ASP A 13 3.48 -19.39 1.45
C ASP A 13 3.83 -20.54 0.48
N GLU A 14 4.71 -21.46 0.88
CA GLU A 14 5.17 -22.58 0.06
C GLU A 14 4.02 -23.51 -0.30
N GLN A 15 3.16 -23.85 0.68
CA GLN A 15 1.99 -24.72 0.45
C GLN A 15 0.96 -24.02 -0.42
N PHE A 16 0.81 -22.69 -0.28
CA PHE A 16 -0.11 -21.91 -1.09
C PHE A 16 0.40 -21.79 -2.53
N PHE A 17 1.67 -21.47 -2.77
CA PHE A 17 2.27 -21.47 -4.10
C PHE A 17 2.27 -22.85 -4.75
N TRP A 18 2.46 -23.91 -3.95
CA TRP A 18 2.28 -25.28 -4.41
C TRP A 18 0.85 -25.55 -4.91
N LEU A 19 -0.17 -25.11 -4.14
CA LEU A 19 -1.57 -25.21 -4.54
C LEU A 19 -1.83 -24.46 -5.86
N LEU A 20 -1.29 -23.25 -6.01
CA LEU A 20 -1.42 -22.46 -7.23
C LEU A 20 -0.78 -23.14 -8.45
N GLY A 21 0.27 -23.93 -8.24
CA GLY A 21 0.94 -24.71 -9.28
C GLY A 21 0.06 -25.77 -9.96
N HIS A 22 -1.10 -26.10 -9.39
CA HIS A 22 -2.08 -27.02 -10.01
C HIS A 22 -2.95 -26.35 -11.09
N PHE A 23 -2.89 -25.03 -11.23
CA PHE A 23 -3.68 -24.27 -12.20
C PHE A 23 -2.78 -23.76 -13.34
N SER A 24 -3.33 -23.63 -14.54
CA SER A 24 -2.61 -22.97 -15.63
C SER A 24 -2.56 -21.45 -15.42
N GLN A 25 -1.55 -20.79 -16.01
CA GLN A 25 -1.42 -19.32 -15.92
C GLN A 25 -2.59 -18.56 -16.57
N SER A 26 -3.34 -19.21 -17.47
CA SER A 26 -4.57 -18.67 -18.06
C SER A 26 -5.77 -18.75 -17.11
N GLU A 27 -5.74 -19.66 -16.12
CA GLU A 27 -6.80 -19.84 -15.14
C GLU A 27 -6.52 -19.05 -13.86
N VAL A 28 -5.27 -19.07 -13.38
CA VAL A 28 -4.85 -18.36 -12.17
C VAL A 28 -3.55 -17.62 -12.43
N LYS A 29 -3.56 -16.32 -12.13
CA LYS A 29 -2.41 -15.45 -12.24
C LYS A 29 -2.28 -14.59 -11.00
N VAL A 30 -1.09 -14.51 -10.43
CA VAL A 30 -0.76 -13.53 -9.40
C VAL A 30 -0.68 -12.16 -10.09
N LEU A 31 -1.61 -11.27 -9.76
CA LEU A 31 -1.70 -9.95 -10.38
C LEU A 31 -0.83 -8.91 -9.66
N GLU A 32 -0.65 -9.07 -8.36
CA GLU A 32 0.07 -8.13 -7.51
C GLU A 32 0.74 -8.89 -6.35
N GLN A 33 2.03 -8.65 -6.13
CA GLN A 33 2.76 -9.06 -4.94
C GLN A 33 3.19 -7.78 -4.24
N SER A 34 2.32 -7.27 -3.38
CA SER A 34 2.69 -6.23 -2.43
C SER A 34 2.69 -6.86 -1.06
N GLU A 35 3.85 -6.81 -0.40
CA GLU A 35 3.88 -7.03 1.03
C GLU A 35 3.03 -5.94 1.68
N TYR A 36 2.16 -6.32 2.60
CA TYR A 36 1.46 -5.34 3.40
C TYR A 36 2.50 -4.53 4.17
N MET A 37 2.60 -3.24 3.87
CA MET A 37 3.38 -2.28 4.64
C MET A 37 2.42 -1.50 5.53
N SER A 38 2.79 -1.26 6.78
CA SER A 38 2.05 -0.31 7.60
C SER A 38 2.14 1.10 6.99
N ASP A 39 1.13 1.95 7.24
CA ASP A 39 1.12 3.33 6.71
C ASP A 39 2.38 4.10 7.11
N ASP A 40 2.89 3.86 8.31
CA ASP A 40 4.08 4.50 8.86
C ASP A 40 5.37 4.01 8.18
N GLU A 41 5.48 2.71 7.89
CA GLU A 41 6.59 2.17 7.08
C GLU A 41 6.53 2.68 5.63
N TYR A 42 5.33 2.72 5.06
CA TYR A 42 5.11 3.27 3.72
C TYR A 42 5.57 4.73 3.65
N LEU A 43 5.11 5.59 4.56
CA LEU A 43 5.50 7.00 4.58
C LEU A 43 7.01 7.18 4.80
N ARG A 44 7.66 6.31 5.57
CA ARG A 44 9.12 6.34 5.76
C ARG A 44 9.92 5.85 4.55
N SER A 45 9.33 4.99 3.72
CA SER A 45 9.99 4.48 2.52
C SER A 45 10.12 5.52 1.40
N ILE A 46 9.30 6.58 1.44
CA ILE A 46 9.34 7.66 0.45
C ILE A 46 10.41 8.68 0.86
N GLU A 47 11.41 8.86 0.00
CA GLU A 47 12.48 9.84 0.22
C GLU A 47 11.91 11.25 0.46
N GLY A 48 12.34 11.89 1.55
CA GLY A 48 11.92 13.25 1.90
C GLY A 48 10.53 13.37 2.56
N MET A 49 9.70 12.34 2.56
CA MET A 49 8.33 12.40 3.11
C MET A 49 8.30 12.72 4.62
N VAL A 50 9.18 12.10 5.40
CA VAL A 50 9.27 12.39 6.84
C VAL A 50 9.66 13.86 7.08
N GLN A 51 10.54 14.39 6.24
CA GLN A 51 10.99 15.79 6.36
C GLN A 51 9.89 16.75 5.91
N SER A 52 9.18 16.47 4.81
CA SER A 52 8.08 17.30 4.34
C SER A 52 6.95 17.41 5.37
N ILE A 53 6.60 16.33 6.07
CA ILE A 53 5.61 16.35 7.15
C ILE A 53 6.10 17.21 8.32
N ARG A 54 7.39 17.13 8.67
CA ARG A 54 7.98 17.96 9.74
C ARG A 54 7.98 19.44 9.35
N ASP A 55 8.28 19.74 8.10
CA ASP A 55 8.30 21.11 7.57
C ASP A 55 6.88 21.69 7.54
N ALA A 56 5.91 20.94 6.99
CA ALA A 56 4.49 21.31 6.96
C ALA A 56 3.93 21.59 8.35
N ARG A 57 4.34 20.81 9.36
CA ARG A 57 3.93 21.04 10.76
C ARG A 57 4.43 22.39 11.31
N ASN A 58 5.55 22.88 10.81
CA ASN A 58 6.14 24.14 11.24
C ASN A 58 5.71 25.32 10.36
N GLU A 59 4.85 25.10 9.36
CA GLU A 59 4.34 26.17 8.53
C GLU A 59 3.47 27.14 9.35
N PRO A 60 3.56 28.44 9.05
CA PRO A 60 2.77 29.47 9.73
C PRO A 60 1.28 29.32 9.36
N VAL A 61 0.39 29.63 10.31
CA VAL A 61 -1.06 29.39 10.14
C VAL A 61 -1.67 30.18 8.97
N GLU A 62 -1.03 31.27 8.57
CA GLU A 62 -1.39 32.10 7.42
C GLU A 62 -1.27 31.35 6.09
N GLN A 63 -0.49 30.27 6.04
CA GLN A 63 -0.37 29.38 4.89
C GLN A 63 -1.39 28.22 4.91
N CYS A 64 -2.09 28.02 6.03
CA CYS A 64 -3.14 27.01 6.12
C CYS A 64 -4.41 27.47 5.39
N VAL A 65 -5.12 26.49 4.79
CA VAL A 65 -6.42 26.70 4.17
C VAL A 65 -7.50 26.08 5.06
N ALA A 66 -8.59 26.81 5.28
CA ALA A 66 -9.73 26.30 6.03
C ALA A 66 -10.40 25.14 5.26
N LEU A 67 -10.97 24.18 6.00
CA LEU A 67 -11.55 22.95 5.44
C LEU A 67 -12.60 23.22 4.35
N ASP A 68 -13.40 24.27 4.51
CA ASP A 68 -14.46 24.72 3.58
C ASP A 68 -13.92 25.40 2.31
N ARG A 69 -12.61 25.64 2.25
CA ARG A 69 -11.91 26.29 1.12
C ARG A 69 -10.93 25.35 0.40
N LEU A 70 -10.88 24.08 0.78
CA LEU A 70 -10.09 23.07 0.07
C LEU A 70 -10.75 22.77 -1.28
N GLU A 71 -9.95 22.77 -2.35
CA GLU A 71 -10.38 22.26 -3.66
C GLU A 71 -10.08 20.76 -3.72
N TRP A 72 -11.14 19.95 -3.75
CA TRP A 72 -11.09 18.49 -3.83
C TRP A 72 -11.08 17.99 -5.26
#